data_AF-A0A940L905-F1
#
_entry.id   AF-A0A940L905-F1
#
_cell.length_a   1.000
_cell.length_b   1.000
_cell.length_c   1.000
_cell.angle_alpha   90.00
_cell.angle_beta   90.00
_cell.angle_gamma   90.00
#
_symmetry.space_group_name_H-M   'P 1'
#
loop_
_entity.id
_entity.type
_entity.pdbx_description
1 polymer ?
#
loop_
_entity_poly.entity_id
_entity_poly.type
_entity_poly.pdbx_seq_one_letter_code
_entity_poly.pdbx_strand_id
1 'polypeptide(L)'
;MQKIGTHNLRYWIDKPIVVEGKQLVEVYIQGHGLCAKGQLFVADKAKQKGLGSYGGGGYRGAELKNVEITISQNSAGTNFILEQVGKIID
;
A
#
# COMPACT_ATOMS: atom_id res chain seq x y z
N MET A 1 2.05 16.95 -6.54
CA MET A 1 1.69 15.56 -6.16
C MET A 1 1.34 15.57 -4.68
N GLN A 2 0.20 15.01 -4.29
CA GLN A 2 -0.23 14.96 -2.89
C GLN A 2 0.25 13.65 -2.25
N LYS A 3 0.80 13.74 -1.04
CA LYS A 3 1.23 12.58 -0.25
C LYS A 3 0.29 12.40 0.95
N ILE A 4 -0.11 11.17 1.23
CA ILE A 4 -0.98 10.79 2.35
C ILE A 4 -0.46 9.55 3.08
N GLY A 5 -1.02 9.24 4.24
CA GLY A 5 -0.79 8.00 4.99
C GLY A 5 0.23 8.06 6.12
N THR A 6 0.85 9.23 6.34
CA THR A 6 1.88 9.40 7.39
C THR A 6 1.32 9.67 8.78
N HIS A 7 0.06 10.11 8.89
CA HIS A 7 -0.55 10.46 10.18
C HIS A 7 -1.95 9.87 10.26
N ASN A 8 -2.32 9.41 11.47
CA ASN A 8 -3.71 9.09 11.83
C ASN A 8 -4.39 7.95 11.07
N LEU A 9 -3.68 7.26 10.18
CA LEU A 9 -4.16 6.09 9.45
C LEU A 9 -3.23 4.90 9.71
N ARG A 10 -3.83 3.71 9.81
CA ARG A 10 -3.16 2.43 9.96
C ARG A 10 -3.54 1.53 8.79
N TYR A 11 -2.59 0.71 8.37
CA TYR A 11 -2.67 -0.09 7.16
C TYR A 11 -2.31 -1.53 7.47
N TRP A 12 -3.13 -2.49 7.04
CA TRP A 12 -2.84 -3.92 7.17
C TRP A 12 -3.00 -4.61 5.85
N ILE A 13 -2.13 -5.57 5.56
CA ILE A 13 -2.17 -6.27 4.28
C ILE A 13 -3.23 -7.36 4.33
N ASP A 14 -4.13 -7.35 3.34
CA ASP A 14 -5.09 -8.44 3.16
C ASP A 14 -4.52 -9.48 2.19
N LYS A 15 -4.14 -9.04 0.99
CA LYS A 15 -3.53 -9.92 -0.01
C LYS A 15 -2.74 -9.15 -1.07
N PRO A 16 -1.65 -9.73 -1.59
CA PRO A 16 -1.02 -9.25 -2.82
C PRO A 16 -1.94 -9.54 -4.01
N ILE A 17 -1.96 -8.64 -5.00
CA ILE A 17 -2.64 -8.87 -6.29
C ILE A 17 -1.65 -8.51 -7.39
N VAL A 18 -1.57 -9.35 -8.42
CA VAL A 18 -0.86 -9.00 -9.66
C VAL A 18 -1.91 -8.74 -10.72
N VAL A 19 -1.93 -7.53 -11.29
CA VAL A 19 -2.82 -7.16 -12.41
C VAL A 19 -1.96 -6.62 -13.53
N GLU A 20 -2.05 -7.23 -14.72
CA GLU A 20 -1.37 -6.76 -15.94
C GLU A 20 0.15 -6.52 -15.78
N GLY A 21 0.82 -7.38 -15.00
CA GLY A 21 2.26 -7.26 -14.72
C GLY A 21 2.63 -6.18 -13.70
N LYS A 22 1.66 -5.40 -13.19
CA LYS A 22 1.85 -4.46 -12.09
C LYS A 22 1.54 -5.12 -10.76
N GLN A 23 2.41 -4.90 -9.78
CA GLN A 23 2.21 -5.41 -8.43
C GLN A 23 1.29 -4.43 -7.66
N LEU A 24 0.17 -4.95 -7.18
CA LEU A 24 -0.75 -4.26 -6.28
C LEU A 24 -0.76 -4.95 -4.91
N VAL A 25 -1.13 -4.19 -3.89
CA VAL A 25 -1.45 -4.72 -2.57
C VAL A 25 -2.82 -4.24 -2.13
N GLU A 26 -3.65 -5.17 -1.68
CA GLU A 26 -4.88 -4.83 -0.97
C GLU A 26 -4.58 -4.63 0.50
N VAL A 27 -5.09 -3.52 1.03
CA VAL A 27 -4.91 -3.14 2.43
C VAL A 27 -6.24 -2.79 3.09
N TYR A 28 -6.37 -3.16 4.36
CA TYR A 28 -7.33 -2.53 5.26
C TYR A 28 -6.75 -1.21 5.75
N ILE A 29 -7.57 -0.17 5.75
CA ILE A 29 -7.23 1.18 6.19
C ILE A 29 -8.16 1.53 7.34
N GLN A 30 -7.60 1.90 8.50
CA GLN A 30 -8.38 2.37 9.64
C GLN A 30 -7.79 3.61 10.29
N GLY A 31 -8.65 4.48 10.80
CA GLY A 31 -8.25 5.63 11.62
C GLY A 31 -9.28 6.75 11.60
N HIS A 32 -9.46 7.45 12.73
CA HIS A 32 -10.38 8.61 12.85
C HIS A 32 -11.80 8.35 12.32
N GLY A 33 -12.37 7.19 12.68
CA GLY A 33 -13.71 6.78 12.22
C GLY A 33 -13.76 6.23 10.79
N LEU A 34 -12.65 6.26 10.05
CA LEU A 34 -12.52 5.59 8.75
C LEU A 34 -12.26 4.09 8.96
N CYS A 35 -13.01 3.27 8.22
CA CYS A 35 -12.74 1.85 8.02
C CYS A 35 -12.97 1.56 6.53
N ALA A 36 -11.91 1.26 5.80
CA ALA A 36 -11.96 1.10 4.35
C ALA A 36 -11.03 -0.01 3.87
N LYS A 37 -11.25 -0.47 2.64
CA LYS A 37 -10.32 -1.34 1.91
C LYS A 37 -9.78 -0.58 0.71
N GLY A 38 -8.47 -0.62 0.51
CA GLY A 38 -7.78 0.09 -0.57
C GLY A 38 -6.94 -0.84 -1.42
N GLN A 39 -6.79 -0.46 -2.69
CA GLN A 39 -5.85 -1.08 -3.63
C GLN A 39 -4.74 -0.07 -3.93
N LEU A 40 -3.51 -0.43 -3.62
CA LEU A 40 -2.34 0.42 -3.82
C LEU A 40 -1.43 -0.17 -4.90
N PHE A 41 -1.07 0.64 -5.89
CA PHE A 41 -0.04 0.29 -6.87
C PHE A 41 1.33 0.39 -6.22
N VAL A 42 2.16 -0.63 -6.36
CA VAL A 42 3.53 -0.59 -5.86
C VAL A 42 4.42 0.10 -6.90
N ALA A 43 5.12 1.16 -6.52
CA ALA A 43 6.01 1.89 -7.41
C ALA A 43 7.17 1.02 -7.90
N ASP A 44 7.53 1.16 -9.18
CA ASP A 44 8.51 0.32 -9.86
C ASP A 44 9.94 0.85 -9.64
N LYS A 45 10.59 0.46 -8.53
CA LYS A 45 12.02 0.66 -8.28
C LYS A 45 12.56 -0.50 -7.45
N ALA A 46 13.02 -1.56 -8.10
CA ALA A 46 13.82 -2.65 -7.50
C ALA A 46 13.45 -2.98 -6.04
N LYS A 47 12.17 -3.35 -5.81
CA LYS A 47 11.60 -3.90 -4.57
C LYS A 47 12.02 -3.13 -3.32
N GLN A 48 11.20 -2.16 -2.89
CA GLN A 48 11.23 -1.62 -1.52
C GLN A 48 11.63 -2.75 -0.56
N LYS A 49 12.75 -2.63 0.16
CA LYS A 49 13.49 -3.74 0.80
C LYS A 49 12.69 -4.68 1.72
N GLY A 50 11.42 -4.39 2.00
CA GLY A 50 10.47 -5.31 2.65
C GLY A 50 9.32 -5.80 1.75
N LEU A 51 8.91 -5.07 0.71
CA LEU A 51 7.74 -5.41 -0.13
C LEU A 51 8.02 -6.48 -1.22
N GLY A 52 9.29 -6.71 -1.55
CA GLY A 52 9.71 -7.61 -2.62
C GLY A 52 9.38 -9.10 -2.44
N SER A 53 9.06 -9.50 -1.21
CA SER A 53 8.73 -10.87 -0.76
C SER A 53 7.22 -11.12 -0.61
N TYR A 54 6.37 -10.10 -0.82
CA TYR A 54 4.91 -10.22 -0.61
C TYR A 54 4.19 -11.14 -1.59
N GLY A 55 4.82 -11.53 -2.70
CA GLY A 55 4.26 -12.49 -3.65
C GLY A 55 4.06 -13.89 -3.06
N GLY A 56 4.62 -14.19 -1.89
CA GLY A 56 4.56 -15.51 -1.25
C GLY A 56 3.70 -15.58 0.02
N GLY A 57 2.51 -14.97 0.06
CA GLY A 57 1.47 -15.21 1.08
C GLY A 57 1.80 -14.92 2.57
N GLY A 58 3.04 -14.59 2.92
CA GLY A 58 3.54 -14.64 4.29
C GLY A 58 3.29 -13.41 5.16
N TYR A 59 2.52 -12.42 4.71
CA TYR A 59 2.32 -11.16 5.46
C TYR A 59 0.84 -10.73 5.51
N ARG A 60 -0.08 -11.67 5.34
CA ARG A 60 -1.51 -11.38 5.50
C ARG A 60 -1.78 -11.05 6.98
N GLY A 61 -2.37 -9.89 7.22
CA GLY A 61 -2.62 -9.36 8.56
C GLY A 61 -1.46 -8.50 9.11
N ALA A 62 -0.32 -8.42 8.42
CA ALA A 62 0.79 -7.60 8.86
C ALA A 62 0.46 -6.10 8.76
N GLU A 63 0.82 -5.34 9.79
CA GLU A 63 0.66 -3.89 9.82
C GLU A 63 1.83 -3.19 9.11
N LEU A 64 1.50 -2.22 8.26
CA LEU A 64 2.45 -1.32 7.63
C LEU A 64 2.59 -0.04 8.43
N LYS A 65 3.82 0.32 8.79
CA LYS A 65 4.17 1.55 9.49
C LYS A 65 4.96 2.49 8.60
N ASN A 66 4.79 3.79 8.83
CA ASN A 66 5.43 4.87 8.07
C ASN A 66 5.18 4.70 6.57
N VAL A 67 3.90 4.58 6.23
CA VAL A 67 3.42 4.39 4.87
C VAL A 67 3.39 5.73 4.15
N GLU A 68 4.00 5.79 2.98
CA GLU A 68 3.92 6.95 2.10
C GLU A 68 3.19 6.56 0.82
N ILE A 69 2.07 7.26 0.57
CA ILE A 69 1.24 7.05 -0.62
C ILE A 69 1.19 8.34 -1.43
N THR A 70 1.57 8.27 -2.70
CA THR A 70 1.35 9.34 -3.67
C THR A 70 -0.02 9.16 -4.31
N ILE A 71 -0.81 10.23 -4.35
CA ILE A 71 -2.04 10.29 -5.13
C ILE A 71 -1.69 10.86 -6.52
N SER A 72 -1.91 10.06 -7.56
CA SER A 72 -1.78 10.47 -8.96
C SER A 72 -3.17 10.48 -9.60
N GLN A 73 -3.68 11.68 -9.86
CA GLN A 73 -5.00 11.89 -10.46
C GLN A 73 -4.84 12.42 -11.87
N ASN A 74 -5.55 11.81 -12.82
CA ASN A 74 -5.68 12.28 -14.19
C ASN A 74 -7.14 12.13 -14.67
N SER A 75 -7.40 12.44 -15.93
CA SER A 75 -8.74 12.33 -16.52
C SER A 75 -9.28 10.89 -16.57
N ALA A 76 -8.41 9.87 -16.44
CA ALA A 76 -8.80 8.46 -16.44
C ALA A 76 -9.11 7.93 -15.02
N GLY A 77 -8.74 8.66 -13.96
CA GLY A 77 -9.06 8.29 -12.59
C GLY A 77 -8.00 8.70 -11.57
N THR A 78 -8.13 8.13 -10.38
CA THR A 78 -7.23 8.35 -9.24
C THR A 78 -6.47 7.07 -8.93
N ASN A 79 -5.15 7.14 -8.99
CA ASN A 79 -4.25 6.05 -8.61
C ASN A 79 -3.58 6.37 -7.27
N PHE A 80 -3.57 5.38 -6.39
CA PHE A 80 -2.84 5.43 -5.13
C PHE A 80 -1.57 4.60 -5.27
N ILE A 81 -0.43 5.26 -5.22
CA ILE A 81 0.88 4.66 -5.46
C ILE A 81 1.59 4.56 -4.11
N LEU A 82 1.83 3.34 -3.66
CA LEU A 82 2.63 3.05 -2.47
C LEU A 82 4.11 3.26 -2.81
N GLU A 83 4.66 4.37 -2.32
CA GLU A 83 6.05 4.78 -2.57
C GLU A 83 7.01 4.14 -1.57
N GLN A 84 6.58 4.03 -0.30
CA GLN A 84 7.43 3.57 0.79
C GLN A 84 6.63 2.91 1.91
N VAL A 85 7.23 1.85 2.47
CA VAL A 85 6.88 1.27 3.77
C VAL A 85 8.14 1.30 4.64
N GLY A 86 8.07 2.00 5.77
CA GLY A 86 9.22 2.08 6.69
C GLY A 86 9.42 0.83 7.54
N LYS A 87 8.33 0.19 8.00
CA LYS A 87 8.40 -1.04 8.80
C LYS A 87 7.15 -1.90 8.58
N ILE A 88 7.34 -3.22 8.69
CA ILE A 88 6.28 -4.23 8.68
C ILE A 88 6.27 -4.87 10.07
N ILE A 89 5.08 -5.01 10.67
CA ILE A 89 4.86 -5.71 11.92
C ILE A 89 3.96 -6.90 11.60
N ASP A 90 4.51 -8.11 11.70
CA ASP A 90 3.82 -9.40 11.47
C ASP A 90 3.58 -10.09 12.81
#